data_AF-A0A3P7UJ27-F1
#
_entry.id   AF-A0A3P7UJ27-F1
#
_cell.length_a   1.000
_cell.length_b   1.000
_cell.length_c   1.000
_cell.angle_alpha   90.00
_cell.angle_beta   90.00
_cell.angle_gamma   90.00
#
_symmetry.space_group_name_H-M   'P 1'
#
loop_
_entity.id
_entity.type
_entity.pdbx_description
1 polymer ?
#
loop_
_entity_poly.entity_id
_entity_poly.type
_entity_poly.pdbx_seq_one_letter_code
_entity_poly.pdbx_strand_id
1 'polypeptide(L)'
;MKSCLRNVELDLHLARREGFHFGCKVVRGAYMEQERKRAAALNYDDPVNPNIEATAEMYRKVMQRIIKESQERSPGSISVMAATHNEQSTKNVVEMMREANISPSSETVSFAQLYGMCDQISYSLGNAGYSVYKYVPYGSIDKVLPYLSRRAQENASVLGKIRREVGLMSRELLRRIFTFGGRFD
;
A
#
# COMPACT_ATOMS: atom_id res chain seq x y z
N MET A 1 7.30 7.58 9.11
CA MET A 1 7.74 8.73 9.94
C MET A 1 7.14 8.60 11.33
N LYS A 2 7.89 8.99 12.37
CA LYS A 2 7.44 8.95 13.77
C LYS A 2 6.22 9.85 14.03
N SER A 3 6.12 10.98 13.33
CA SER A 3 5.04 11.97 13.48
C SER A 3 3.77 11.67 12.67
N CYS A 4 3.74 10.59 11.87
CA CYS A 4 2.71 10.38 10.85
C CYS A 4 1.28 10.39 11.43
N LEU A 5 1.05 9.61 12.50
CA LEU A 5 -0.28 9.52 13.12
C LEU A 5 -0.78 10.88 13.61
N ARG A 6 0.08 11.61 14.34
CA ARG A 6 -0.26 12.95 14.84
C ARG A 6 -0.64 13.91 13.71
N ASN A 7 0.13 13.90 12.62
CA ASN A 7 -0.15 14.77 11.47
C ASN A 7 -1.50 14.42 10.82
N VAL A 8 -1.77 13.13 10.63
CA VAL A 8 -3.06 12.65 10.12
C VAL A 8 -4.20 13.06 11.05
N GLU A 9 -4.05 12.95 12.37
CA GLU A 9 -5.07 13.39 13.32
C GLU A 9 -5.35 14.89 13.20
N LEU A 10 -4.31 15.72 13.09
CA LEU A 10 -4.46 17.16 12.88
C LEU A 10 -5.21 17.46 11.56
N ASP A 11 -4.86 16.77 10.48
CA ASP A 11 -5.50 16.97 9.18
C ASP A 11 -6.98 16.51 9.20
N LEU A 12 -7.29 15.41 9.88
CA LEU A 12 -8.67 14.94 10.08
C LEU A 12 -9.49 15.94 10.90
N HIS A 13 -8.91 16.49 11.98
CA HIS A 13 -9.57 17.53 12.77
C HIS A 13 -9.81 18.80 11.97
N LEU A 14 -8.84 19.21 11.16
CA LEU A 14 -9.00 20.36 10.26
C LEU A 14 -10.11 20.12 9.24
N ALA A 15 -10.12 18.95 8.58
CA ALA A 15 -11.16 18.58 7.62
C ALA A 15 -12.56 18.56 8.25
N ARG A 16 -12.66 18.12 9.51
CA ARG A 16 -13.91 18.16 10.27
C ARG A 16 -14.35 19.59 10.58
N ARG A 17 -13.43 20.43 11.06
CA ARG A 17 -13.72 21.82 11.45
C ARG A 17 -14.13 22.69 10.26
N GLU A 18 -13.43 22.54 9.14
CA GLU A 18 -13.65 23.34 7.92
C GLU A 18 -14.69 22.74 6.97
N GLY A 19 -15.18 21.52 7.26
CA GLY A 19 -16.25 20.89 6.48
C GLY A 19 -15.85 20.32 5.12
N PHE A 20 -14.55 20.14 4.82
CA PHE A 20 -14.11 19.53 3.57
C PHE A 20 -13.91 18.01 3.68
N HIS A 21 -13.88 17.34 2.52
CA HIS A 21 -13.65 15.89 2.41
C HIS A 21 -12.16 15.59 2.59
N PHE A 22 -11.85 14.61 3.45
CA PHE A 22 -10.48 14.20 3.69
C PHE A 22 -10.06 13.11 2.71
N GLY A 23 -9.00 13.37 1.94
CA GLY A 23 -8.41 12.43 1.00
C GLY A 23 -6.95 12.19 1.32
N CYS A 24 -6.48 10.94 1.40
CA CYS A 24 -5.04 10.68 1.52
C CYS A 24 -4.57 9.36 0.90
N LYS A 25 -3.27 9.29 0.60
CA LYS A 25 -2.59 8.06 0.22
C LYS A 25 -1.59 7.67 1.29
N VAL A 26 -1.86 6.57 1.98
CA VAL A 26 -0.99 6.07 3.06
C VAL A 26 0.06 5.14 2.44
N VAL A 27 1.33 5.46 2.65
CA VAL A 27 2.50 4.67 2.24
C VAL A 27 3.44 4.44 3.42
N ARG A 28 4.30 3.43 3.35
CA ARG A 28 5.37 3.24 4.34
C ARG A 28 6.53 4.25 4.20
N GLY A 29 6.76 4.73 2.98
CA GLY A 29 7.85 5.66 2.63
C GLY A 29 8.84 5.06 1.63
N ALA A 30 9.54 5.91 0.88
CA ALA A 30 10.48 5.51 -0.18
C ALA A 30 11.92 5.99 0.05
N TYR A 31 12.17 6.78 1.10
CA TYR A 31 13.41 7.54 1.30
C TYR A 31 14.04 7.32 2.68
N MET A 32 13.79 6.15 3.29
CA MET A 32 14.17 5.88 4.70
C MET A 32 15.68 6.02 4.95
N GLU A 33 16.52 5.48 4.07
CA GLU A 33 17.97 5.60 4.20
C GLU A 33 18.48 7.03 3.94
N GLN A 34 17.88 7.73 2.97
CA GLN A 34 18.25 9.10 2.64
C GLN A 34 17.92 10.05 3.79
N GLU A 35 16.74 9.92 4.39
CA GLU A 35 16.34 10.73 5.54
C GLU A 35 17.24 10.48 6.76
N ARG A 36 17.64 9.23 7.00
CA ARG A 36 18.60 8.90 8.07
C ARG A 36 19.98 9.51 7.85
N LYS A 37 20.51 9.40 6.62
CA LYS A 37 21.79 10.03 6.23
C LYS A 37 21.72 11.55 6.37
N ARG A 38 20.61 12.16 5.97
CA ARG A 38 20.38 13.61 6.11
C ARG A 38 20.31 14.05 7.58
N ALA A 39 19.62 13.29 8.42
CA ALA A 39 19.54 13.54 9.86
C ALA A 39 20.91 13.52 10.54
N ALA A 40 21.73 12.52 10.22
CA ALA A 40 23.10 12.43 10.71
C ALA A 40 23.98 13.58 10.19
N ALA A 41 23.86 13.94 8.91
CA ALA A 41 24.68 15.00 8.31
C ALA A 41 24.35 16.41 8.85
N LEU A 42 23.08 16.68 9.16
CA LEU A 42 22.61 17.98 9.67
C LEU A 42 22.42 18.00 11.20
N ASN A 43 22.80 16.93 11.89
CA ASN A 43 22.74 16.79 13.34
C ASN A 43 21.36 17.10 13.96
N TYR A 44 20.30 16.54 13.37
CA TYR A 44 18.95 16.59 13.95
C TYR A 44 18.38 15.18 14.13
N ASP A 45 17.34 15.07 14.95
CA ASP A 45 16.72 13.77 15.26
C ASP A 45 16.19 13.04 14.02
N ASP A 46 16.55 11.75 13.90
CA ASP A 46 16.05 10.88 12.85
C ASP A 46 14.50 10.81 12.87
N PRO A 47 13.81 11.30 11.83
CA PRO A 47 12.35 11.36 11.81
C PRO A 47 11.72 10.01 11.39
N VAL A 48 12.55 9.06 10.95
CA VAL A 48 12.15 7.74 10.46
C VAL A 48 11.88 6.80 11.64
N ASN A 49 10.90 5.91 11.50
CA ASN A 49 10.66 4.88 12.52
C ASN A 49 11.89 3.96 12.64
N PRO A 50 12.21 3.45 13.85
CA PRO A 50 13.48 2.77 14.11
C PRO A 50 13.71 1.54 13.22
N ASN A 51 12.67 0.76 12.92
CA ASN A 51 12.74 -0.44 12.07
C ASN A 51 11.48 -0.60 11.20
N ILE A 52 11.46 -1.66 10.38
CA ILE A 52 10.38 -1.92 9.43
C ILE A 52 9.09 -2.36 10.14
N GLU A 53 9.20 -3.03 11.28
CA GLU A 53 8.10 -3.45 12.14
C GLU A 53 7.39 -2.23 12.73
N ALA A 54 8.15 -1.28 13.28
CA ALA A 54 7.62 -0.01 13.78
C ALA A 54 6.98 0.81 12.66
N THR A 55 7.51 0.73 11.43
CA THR A 55 6.89 1.34 10.25
C THR A 55 5.58 0.66 9.87
N ALA A 56 5.52 -0.67 9.91
CA ALA A 56 4.30 -1.43 9.65
C ALA A 56 3.22 -1.16 10.71
N GLU A 57 3.62 -1.04 11.98
CA GLU A 57 2.72 -0.70 13.08
C GLU A 57 2.21 0.74 12.97
N MET A 58 3.05 1.70 12.62
CA MET A 58 2.62 3.07 12.32
C MET A 58 1.61 3.10 11.17
N TYR A 59 1.87 2.36 10.09
CA TYR A 59 0.92 2.24 8.97
C TYR A 59 -0.44 1.69 9.43
N ARG A 60 -0.42 0.62 10.25
CA ARG A 60 -1.62 0.00 10.80
C ARG A 60 -2.42 0.99 11.66
N LYS A 61 -1.76 1.72 12.58
CA LYS A 61 -2.39 2.74 13.43
C LYS A 61 -3.03 3.86 12.62
N VAL A 62 -2.35 4.35 11.58
CA VAL A 62 -2.88 5.39 10.69
C VAL A 62 -4.13 4.91 9.96
N MET A 63 -4.10 3.71 9.37
CA MET A 63 -5.28 3.14 8.70
C MET A 63 -6.45 2.95 9.65
N GLN A 64 -6.19 2.42 10.85
CA GLN A 64 -7.21 2.24 11.88
C GLN A 64 -7.85 3.59 12.29
N ARG A 65 -7.04 4.63 12.46
CA ARG A 65 -7.52 5.97 12.82
C ARG A 65 -8.39 6.60 11.72
N ILE A 66 -8.01 6.43 10.45
CA ILE A 66 -8.78 6.97 9.31
C ILE A 66 -10.11 6.21 9.13
N ILE A 67 -10.10 4.87 9.25
CA ILE A 67 -11.32 4.05 9.16
C ILE A 67 -12.27 4.37 10.32
N LYS A 68 -11.74 4.59 11.52
CA LYS A 68 -12.57 5.07 12.64
C LYS A 68 -13.22 6.42 12.33
N GLU A 69 -12.47 7.37 11.77
CA GLU A 69 -13.03 8.67 11.40
C GLU A 69 -14.15 8.53 10.36
N SER A 70 -14.03 7.61 9.39
CA SER A 70 -15.04 7.46 8.33
C SER A 70 -16.37 6.93 8.85
N GLN A 71 -16.38 6.27 10.01
CA GLN A 71 -17.59 5.85 10.71
C GLN A 71 -18.27 7.00 11.46
N GLU A 72 -17.50 8.01 11.88
CA GLU A 72 -18.00 9.15 12.66
C GLU A 72 -18.50 10.30 11.79
N ARG A 73 -18.08 10.35 10.51
CA ARG A 73 -18.46 11.40 9.56
C ARG A 73 -19.51 10.92 8.56
N SER A 74 -20.08 11.87 7.81
CA SER A 74 -21.02 11.56 6.73
C SER A 74 -20.38 10.63 5.68
N PRO A 75 -21.14 9.71 5.08
CA PRO A 75 -20.67 8.88 3.98
C PRO A 75 -20.06 9.72 2.86
N GLY A 76 -18.91 9.29 2.32
CA GLY A 76 -18.19 9.99 1.25
C GLY A 76 -17.30 11.16 1.70
N SER A 77 -17.31 11.53 2.98
CA SER A 77 -16.45 12.59 3.52
C SER A 77 -14.97 12.18 3.70
N ILE A 78 -14.66 10.89 3.57
CA ILE A 78 -13.31 10.33 3.67
C ILE A 78 -13.05 9.37 2.52
N SER A 79 -11.90 9.53 1.88
CA SER A 79 -11.37 8.55 0.93
C SER A 79 -9.88 8.32 1.18
N VAL A 80 -9.47 7.06 1.33
CA VAL A 80 -8.08 6.69 1.58
C VAL A 80 -7.57 5.64 0.61
N MET A 81 -6.38 5.86 0.07
CA MET A 81 -5.62 4.87 -0.68
C MET A 81 -4.62 4.15 0.23
N ALA A 82 -4.87 2.88 0.52
CA ALA A 82 -3.96 1.96 1.18
C ALA A 82 -2.90 1.47 0.17
N ALA A 83 -1.76 2.16 0.11
CA ALA A 83 -0.71 1.88 -0.87
C ALA A 83 0.37 0.93 -0.31
N THR A 84 0.29 -0.35 -0.68
CA THR A 84 1.19 -1.39 -0.15
C THR A 84 1.30 -2.65 -1.04
N HIS A 85 2.51 -3.22 -1.10
CA HIS A 85 2.79 -4.55 -1.68
C HIS A 85 3.04 -5.61 -0.59
N ASN A 86 2.65 -5.33 0.65
CA ASN A 86 2.79 -6.27 1.76
C ASN A 86 1.47 -6.98 2.01
N GLU A 87 1.45 -8.29 1.76
CA GLU A 87 0.27 -9.15 1.91
C GLU A 87 -0.37 -9.03 3.30
N GLN A 88 0.43 -8.99 4.37
CA GLN A 88 -0.10 -8.86 5.73
C GLN A 88 -0.76 -7.49 5.96
N SER A 89 -0.14 -6.39 5.51
CA SER A 89 -0.77 -5.06 5.60
C SER A 89 -2.05 -4.98 4.78
N THR A 90 -2.10 -5.61 3.60
CA THR A 90 -3.33 -5.71 2.81
C THR A 90 -4.42 -6.45 3.58
N LYS A 91 -4.11 -7.64 4.14
CA LYS A 91 -5.07 -8.42 4.96
C LYS A 91 -5.58 -7.63 6.16
N ASN A 92 -4.69 -6.92 6.86
CA ASN A 92 -5.08 -6.09 8.00
C ASN A 92 -6.07 -5.00 7.60
N VAL A 93 -5.88 -4.33 6.45
CA VAL A 93 -6.81 -3.30 5.98
C VAL A 93 -8.15 -3.91 5.56
N VAL A 94 -8.13 -5.06 4.88
CA VAL A 94 -9.36 -5.80 4.53
C VAL A 94 -10.15 -6.17 5.79
N GLU A 95 -9.46 -6.64 6.84
CA GLU A 95 -10.09 -6.97 8.11
C GLU A 95 -10.71 -5.74 8.77
N MET A 96 -9.99 -4.61 8.82
CA MET A 96 -10.54 -3.36 9.35
C MET A 96 -11.78 -2.87 8.57
N MET A 97 -11.78 -3.02 7.23
CA MET A 97 -12.96 -2.70 6.42
C MET A 97 -14.15 -3.59 6.79
N ARG A 98 -13.90 -4.90 6.97
CA ARG A 98 -14.92 -5.87 7.37
C ARG A 98 -15.52 -5.54 8.74
N GLU A 99 -14.67 -5.28 9.73
CA GLU A 99 -15.08 -4.90 11.08
C GLU A 99 -15.89 -3.59 11.10
N ALA A 100 -15.53 -2.65 10.23
CA ALA A 100 -16.24 -1.38 10.06
C ALA A 100 -17.46 -1.45 9.12
N ASN A 101 -17.84 -2.63 8.61
CA ASN A 101 -18.92 -2.80 7.63
C ASN A 101 -18.76 -1.92 6.37
N ILE A 102 -17.51 -1.66 5.95
CA ILE A 102 -17.20 -0.94 4.71
C ILE A 102 -17.23 -1.96 3.57
N SER A 103 -18.16 -1.77 2.62
CA SER A 103 -18.25 -2.60 1.42
C SER A 103 -16.93 -2.61 0.64
N PRO A 104 -16.51 -3.76 0.05
CA PRO A 104 -15.37 -3.81 -0.88
C PRO A 104 -15.47 -2.79 -2.02
N SER A 105 -16.67 -2.51 -2.49
CA SER A 105 -16.95 -1.54 -3.56
C SER A 105 -17.01 -0.08 -3.09
N SER A 106 -16.84 0.19 -1.79
CA SER A 106 -16.89 1.55 -1.23
C SER A 106 -15.70 2.38 -1.68
N GLU A 107 -15.92 3.65 -1.99
CA GLU A 107 -14.87 4.63 -2.28
C GLU A 107 -14.11 5.10 -1.02
N THR A 108 -14.54 4.68 0.16
CA THR A 108 -13.89 5.01 1.43
C THR A 108 -12.47 4.49 1.49
N VAL A 109 -12.24 3.25 1.04
CA VAL A 109 -10.92 2.61 1.04
C VAL A 109 -10.65 2.02 -0.33
N SER A 110 -9.56 2.45 -0.94
CA SER A 110 -9.02 1.89 -2.16
C SER A 110 -7.62 1.35 -1.93
N PHE A 111 -7.22 0.32 -2.66
CA PHE A 111 -5.86 -0.22 -2.62
C PHE A 111 -5.04 0.38 -3.75
N ALA A 112 -3.75 0.59 -3.52
CA ALA A 112 -2.84 1.07 -4.56
C ALA A 112 -1.52 0.30 -4.57
N GLN A 113 -1.07 -0.05 -5.76
CA GLN A 113 0.15 -0.83 -5.98
C GLN A 113 0.92 -0.30 -7.18
N LEU A 114 2.24 -0.36 -7.16
CA LEU A 114 3.07 -0.12 -8.33
C LEU A 114 2.80 -1.18 -9.40
N TYR A 115 2.84 -0.77 -10.66
CA TYR A 115 2.73 -1.69 -11.79
C TYR A 115 3.93 -2.63 -11.87
N GLY A 116 3.68 -3.92 -12.16
CA GLY A 116 4.69 -4.97 -12.25
C GLY A 116 5.24 -5.46 -10.91
N MET A 117 4.50 -5.29 -9.81
CA MET A 117 4.93 -5.70 -8.48
C MET A 117 3.80 -6.34 -7.67
N CYS A 118 3.98 -7.62 -7.31
CA CYS A 118 3.06 -8.39 -6.48
C CYS A 118 1.63 -8.41 -7.06
N ASP A 119 1.51 -8.67 -8.37
CA ASP A 119 0.23 -8.59 -9.07
C ASP A 119 -0.77 -9.65 -8.59
N GLN A 120 -0.28 -10.75 -7.99
CA GLN A 120 -1.13 -11.73 -7.30
C GLN A 120 -2.01 -11.09 -6.21
N ILE A 121 -1.50 -10.06 -5.52
CA ILE A 121 -2.27 -9.32 -4.49
C ILE A 121 -3.32 -8.45 -5.18
N SER A 122 -2.93 -7.69 -6.23
CA SER A 122 -3.86 -6.87 -7.01
C SER A 122 -5.03 -7.71 -7.53
N TYR A 123 -4.71 -8.87 -8.13
CA TYR A 123 -5.70 -9.77 -8.72
C TYR A 123 -6.66 -10.33 -7.68
N SER A 124 -6.14 -10.79 -6.54
CA SER A 124 -6.96 -11.33 -5.45
C SER A 124 -7.93 -10.29 -4.89
N LEU A 125 -7.47 -9.05 -4.72
CA LEU A 125 -8.31 -7.93 -4.27
C LEU A 125 -9.37 -7.57 -5.31
N GLY A 126 -8.99 -7.45 -6.58
CA GLY A 126 -9.93 -7.13 -7.66
C GLY A 126 -11.01 -8.20 -7.81
N ASN A 127 -10.65 -9.48 -7.74
CA ASN A 127 -11.61 -10.59 -7.79
C ASN A 127 -12.56 -10.62 -6.58
N ALA A 128 -12.13 -10.08 -5.43
CA ALA A 128 -12.96 -9.94 -4.24
C ALA A 128 -13.79 -8.63 -4.24
N GLY A 129 -13.77 -7.86 -5.34
CA GLY A 129 -14.60 -6.66 -5.51
C GLY A 129 -14.02 -5.37 -4.93
N TYR A 130 -12.75 -5.38 -4.50
CA TYR A 130 -12.09 -4.18 -3.99
C TYR A 130 -11.58 -3.29 -5.12
N SER A 131 -11.64 -1.97 -4.90
CA SER A 131 -11.00 -0.99 -5.79
C SER A 131 -9.48 -1.05 -5.67
N VAL A 132 -8.80 -1.37 -6.78
CA VAL A 132 -7.33 -1.48 -6.84
C VAL A 132 -6.76 -0.59 -7.95
N TYR A 133 -5.88 0.33 -7.58
CA TYR A 133 -5.22 1.26 -8.49
C TYR A 133 -3.78 0.83 -8.75
N LYS A 134 -3.34 0.94 -10.01
CA LYS A 134 -1.95 0.70 -10.39
C LYS A 134 -1.23 2.01 -10.68
N TYR A 135 -0.16 2.27 -9.95
CA TYR A 135 0.73 3.39 -10.22
C TYR A 135 1.66 3.02 -11.38
N VAL A 136 1.45 3.69 -12.50
CA VAL A 136 2.20 3.47 -13.74
C VAL A 136 3.07 4.70 -14.01
N PRO A 137 4.40 4.59 -13.93
CA PRO A 137 5.29 5.66 -14.41
C PRO A 137 5.20 5.73 -15.94
N TYR A 138 5.08 6.94 -16.49
CA TYR A 138 5.03 7.16 -17.93
C TYR A 138 5.86 8.38 -18.31
N GLY A 139 6.70 8.26 -19.35
CA GLY A 139 7.56 9.33 -19.82
C GLY A 139 8.76 8.81 -20.62
N SER A 140 9.56 9.74 -21.16
CA SER A 140 10.81 9.42 -21.84
C SER A 140 11.83 8.80 -20.88
N ILE A 141 12.75 7.98 -21.41
CA ILE A 141 13.69 7.17 -20.62
C ILE A 141 14.50 8.02 -19.63
N ASP A 142 15.04 9.15 -20.10
CA ASP A 142 15.78 10.13 -19.33
C ASP A 142 15.01 10.63 -18.09
N LYS A 143 13.69 10.81 -18.21
CA LYS A 143 12.83 11.28 -17.11
C LYS A 143 12.45 10.18 -16.13
N VAL A 144 12.37 8.93 -16.58
CA VAL A 144 11.95 7.80 -15.72
C VAL A 144 13.12 7.06 -15.06
N LEU A 145 14.36 7.28 -15.52
CA LEU A 145 15.56 6.65 -14.98
C LEU A 145 15.71 6.79 -13.44
N PRO A 146 15.52 7.97 -12.83
CA PRO A 146 15.59 8.10 -11.36
C PRO A 146 14.54 7.25 -10.63
N TYR A 147 13.34 7.11 -11.21
CA TYR A 147 12.31 6.25 -10.66
C TYR A 147 12.70 4.77 -10.75
N LEU A 148 13.20 4.33 -11.91
CA LEU A 148 13.63 2.95 -12.14
C LEU A 148 14.80 2.56 -11.24
N SER A 149 15.78 3.46 -11.04
CA SER A 149 16.91 3.24 -10.13
C SER A 149 16.44 3.00 -8.69
N ARG A 150 15.53 3.83 -8.18
CA ARG A 150 14.94 3.63 -6.84
C ARG A 150 14.17 2.32 -6.75
N ARG A 151 13.42 1.95 -7.80
CA ARG A 151 12.73 0.66 -7.85
C ARG A 151 13.68 -0.51 -7.86
N ALA A 152 14.82 -0.42 -8.56
CA ALA A 152 15.83 -1.47 -8.53
C ALA A 152 16.43 -1.64 -7.12
N GLN A 153 16.73 -0.53 -6.43
CA GLN A 153 17.25 -0.55 -5.06
C GLN A 153 16.23 -1.12 -4.06
N GLU A 154 14.98 -0.66 -4.12
CA GLU A 154 13.90 -1.21 -3.28
C GLU A 154 13.66 -2.68 -3.61
N ASN A 155 13.64 -3.04 -4.90
CA ASN A 155 13.38 -4.40 -5.33
C ASN A 155 14.52 -5.37 -5.00
N ALA A 156 15.76 -4.89 -4.84
CA ALA A 156 16.85 -5.70 -4.30
C ALA A 156 16.48 -6.28 -2.92
N SER A 157 15.80 -5.50 -2.07
CA SER A 157 15.24 -6.00 -0.79
C SER A 157 13.97 -6.86 -0.97
N VAL A 158 13.27 -6.71 -2.10
CA VAL A 158 12.03 -7.42 -2.46
C VAL A 158 12.28 -8.67 -3.32
N LEU A 159 13.54 -9.02 -3.63
CA LEU A 159 13.92 -10.17 -4.46
C LEU A 159 13.26 -11.49 -4.01
N GLY A 160 13.06 -11.68 -2.71
CA GLY A 160 12.35 -12.82 -2.15
C GLY A 160 10.88 -12.92 -2.60
N LYS A 161 10.19 -11.78 -2.78
CA LYS A 161 8.79 -11.77 -3.24
C LYS A 161 8.66 -12.07 -4.73
N ILE A 162 9.62 -11.62 -5.55
CA ILE A 162 9.67 -11.93 -6.98
C ILE A 162 9.85 -13.44 -7.19
N ARG A 163 10.73 -14.10 -6.42
CA ARG A 163 10.87 -15.56 -6.46
C ARG A 163 9.57 -16.29 -6.14
N ARG A 164 8.80 -15.81 -5.15
CA ARG A 164 7.48 -16.36 -4.82
C ARG A 164 6.49 -16.17 -5.97
N GLU A 165 6.47 -15.00 -6.60
CA GLU A 165 5.62 -14.70 -7.76
C GLU A 165 5.93 -15.62 -8.94
N VAL A 166 7.20 -15.79 -9.29
CA VAL A 166 7.64 -16.77 -10.30
C VAL A 166 7.21 -18.19 -9.93
N GLY A 167 7.37 -18.60 -8.67
CA GLY A 167 6.91 -19.90 -8.20
C GLY A 167 5.40 -20.11 -8.34
N LEU A 168 4.60 -19.08 -8.05
CA LEU A 168 3.14 -19.12 -8.22
C LEU A 168 2.75 -19.20 -9.70
N MET A 169 3.39 -18.43 -10.57
CA MET A 169 3.18 -18.48 -12.02
C MET A 169 3.53 -19.86 -12.60
N SER A 170 4.69 -20.42 -12.23
CA SER A 170 5.10 -21.75 -12.68
C SER A 170 4.12 -22.83 -12.22
N ARG A 171 3.64 -22.77 -10.97
CA ARG A 171 2.61 -23.71 -10.47
C ARG A 171 1.31 -23.61 -11.25
N GLU A 172 0.86 -22.39 -11.55
CA GLU A 172 -0.36 -22.17 -12.34
C GLU A 172 -0.21 -22.62 -13.80
N LEU A 173 0.96 -22.40 -14.41
CA LEU A 173 1.28 -22.91 -15.75
C LEU A 173 1.27 -24.44 -15.78
N LEU A 174 1.94 -25.09 -14.83
CA LEU A 174 1.93 -26.55 -14.71
C LEU A 174 0.50 -27.07 -14.50
N ARG A 175 -0.27 -26.44 -13.60
CA ARG A 175 -1.68 -26.79 -13.39
C ARG A 175 -2.45 -26.75 -14.71
N ARG A 176 -2.31 -25.70 -15.51
CA ARG A 176 -3.01 -25.59 -16.80
C ARG A 176 -2.59 -26.67 -17.79
N ILE A 177 -1.30 -26.99 -17.90
CA ILE A 177 -0.79 -28.04 -18.79
C ILE A 177 -1.32 -29.42 -18.37
N PHE A 178 -1.21 -29.77 -17.08
CA PHE A 178 -1.64 -31.07 -16.57
C PHE A 178 -3.17 -31.22 -16.47
N THR A 179 -3.90 -30.13 -16.27
CA THR A 179 -5.38 -30.17 -16.27
C THR A 179 -5.94 -30.26 -17.69
N PHE A 180 -5.23 -29.76 -18.71
CA PHE A 180 -5.60 -29.96 -20.12
C PHE A 180 -5.33 -31.40 -20.60
N GLY A 181 -4.31 -32.07 -20.06
CA GLY A 181 -3.98 -33.46 -20.39
C GLY A 181 -4.94 -34.52 -19.83
N GLY A 182 -5.91 -34.14 -18.98
CA GLY A 182 -6.87 -35.06 -18.34
C GLY A 182 -8.30 -35.01 -18.92
N ARG A 183 -8.51 -34.39 -20.09
CA ARG A 183 -9.78 -34.40 -20.84
C ARG A 183 -9.62 -35.12 -22.17
N PHE A 184 -9.21 -36.38 -22.10
CA PHE A 184 -9.44 -37.39 -23.13
C PHE A 184 -9.83 -38.65 -22.36
N ASP A 185 -11.12 -38.74 -22.03
CA ASP A 185 -11.93 -39.96 -21.83
C ASP A 185 -13.36 -39.51 -21.48
#